data_AF-A0A7V5YRE2-F1
#
_entry.id   AF-A0A7V5YRE2-F1
#
_cell.length_a   1.000
_cell.length_b   1.000
_cell.length_c   1.000
_cell.angle_alpha   90.00
_cell.angle_beta   90.00
_cell.angle_gamma   90.00
#
_symmetry.space_group_name_H-M   'P 1'
#
loop_
_entity.id
_entity.type
_entity.pdbx_description
1 polymer ?
#
loop_
_entity_poly.entity_id
_entity_poly.type
_entity_poly.pdbx_seq_one_letter_code
_entity_poly.pdbx_strand_id
1 'polypeptide(L)'
;MDLTPVAFEPARSYEEALRRAAEICGVQLEYWDIWGRRHEATPQVVRAILESLGIAAGSLEELNRALEERWWGYWSSAVDPVVVLDEGGPWEVDIRVPALVENGRVRVRILEAT
;
A
#
# COMPACT_ATOMS: atom_id res chain seq x y z
N MET A 1 13.28 -24.11 -3.02
CA MET A 1 12.51 -22.92 -2.61
C MET A 1 11.67 -22.55 -3.82
N ASP A 2 10.34 -22.56 -3.71
CA ASP A 2 9.48 -22.14 -4.81
C ASP A 2 9.56 -20.62 -4.91
N LEU A 3 10.22 -20.13 -5.97
CA LEU A 3 10.34 -18.71 -6.27
C LEU A 3 9.27 -18.35 -7.30
N THR A 4 8.00 -18.51 -6.95
CA THR A 4 6.91 -18.00 -7.78
C THR A 4 7.07 -16.47 -7.85
N PRO A 5 7.29 -15.89 -9.04
CA PRO A 5 7.50 -14.45 -9.16
C PRO A 5 6.22 -13.72 -8.75
N VAL A 6 6.34 -12.88 -7.73
CA VAL A 6 5.28 -11.99 -7.27
C VAL A 6 5.25 -10.78 -8.22
N ALA A 7 4.22 -10.72 -9.07
CA ALA A 7 4.02 -9.65 -10.04
C ALA A 7 2.82 -8.78 -9.67
N PHE A 8 2.81 -7.53 -10.16
CA PHE A 8 1.63 -6.69 -10.05
C PHE A 8 0.52 -7.23 -10.95
N GLU A 9 -0.66 -7.44 -10.38
CA GLU A 9 -1.85 -7.89 -11.10
C GLU A 9 -2.84 -6.73 -11.25
N PRO A 10 -3.04 -6.18 -12.47
CA PRO A 10 -3.96 -5.08 -12.68
C PRO A 10 -5.41 -5.47 -12.37
N ALA A 11 -6.20 -4.51 -11.90
CA ALA A 11 -7.63 -4.69 -11.74
C ALA A 11 -8.30 -4.85 -13.12
N ARG A 12 -9.37 -5.65 -13.16
CA ARG A 12 -10.07 -6.01 -14.41
C ARG A 12 -11.22 -5.07 -14.74
N SER A 13 -11.67 -4.27 -13.78
CA SER A 13 -12.71 -3.27 -13.95
C SER A 13 -12.42 -2.02 -13.12
N TYR A 14 -13.05 -0.91 -13.49
CA TYR A 14 -12.93 0.36 -12.78
C TYR A 14 -13.40 0.27 -11.33
N GLU A 15 -14.49 -0.44 -11.07
CA GLU A 15 -15.04 -0.66 -9.72
C GLU A 15 -14.09 -1.51 -8.87
N GLU A 16 -13.49 -2.54 -9.46
CA GLU A 16 -12.46 -3.34 -8.78
C GLU A 16 -11.24 -2.48 -8.45
N ALA A 17 -10.80 -1.64 -9.38
CA ALA A 17 -9.67 -0.75 -9.20
C ALA A 17 -9.93 0.27 -8.07
N LEU A 18 -11.12 0.88 -8.03
CA LEU A 18 -11.53 1.79 -6.95
C LEU A 18 -11.52 1.09 -5.59
N ARG A 19 -12.07 -0.13 -5.52
CA ARG A 19 -12.09 -0.90 -4.27
C ARG A 19 -10.68 -1.23 -3.78
N ARG A 20 -9.79 -1.69 -4.67
CA ARG A 20 -8.39 -1.99 -4.34
C ARG A 20 -7.62 -0.74 -3.92
N ALA A 21 -7.80 0.37 -4.63
CA ALA A 21 -7.15 1.64 -4.28
C ALA A 21 -7.63 2.19 -2.93
N ALA A 22 -8.94 2.10 -2.65
CA ALA A 22 -9.52 2.47 -1.36
C ALA A 22 -8.94 1.65 -0.21
N GLU A 23 -8.88 0.32 -0.37
CA GLU A 23 -8.30 -0.61 0.60
C GLU A 23 -6.84 -0.24 0.93
N ILE A 24 -6.02 -0.02 -0.10
CA ILE A 24 -4.60 0.36 0.05
C ILE A 24 -4.43 1.75 0.70
N CYS A 25 -5.40 2.64 0.54
CA CYS A 25 -5.41 3.96 1.17
C CYS A 25 -6.08 3.97 2.55
N GLY A 26 -6.58 2.83 3.04
CA GLY A 26 -7.31 2.75 4.31
C GLY A 26 -8.69 3.42 4.28
N VAL A 27 -9.27 3.62 3.09
CA VAL A 27 -10.60 4.20 2.92
C VAL A 27 -11.64 3.11 3.07
N GLN A 28 -12.46 3.20 4.12
CA GLN A 28 -13.59 2.28 4.29
C GLN A 28 -14.73 2.62 3.32
N LEU A 29 -15.28 1.57 2.70
CA LEU A 29 -16.36 1.70 1.72
C LEU A 29 -17.75 1.69 2.36
N GLU A 30 -17.82 1.40 3.64
CA GLU A 30 -19.07 1.37 4.39
C GLU A 30 -18.83 1.80 5.83
N TYR A 31 -19.87 2.33 6.46
CA TYR A 31 -19.84 2.66 7.89
C TYR A 31 -21.25 2.65 8.47
N TRP A 32 -21.33 2.56 9.80
CA TRP A 32 -22.55 2.81 10.56
C TRP A 32 -22.50 4.24 11.09
N ASP A 33 -23.53 5.02 10.81
CA ASP A 33 -23.64 6.36 11.37
C ASP A 33 -24.07 6.34 12.85
N ILE A 34 -24.07 7.52 13.47
CA ILE A 34 -24.42 7.70 14.88
C ILE A 34 -25.90 7.40 15.20
N TRP A 35 -26.73 7.17 14.18
CA TRP A 35 -28.14 6.77 14.33
C TRP A 35 -28.35 5.27 14.04
N GLY A 36 -27.27 4.51 13.85
CA GLY A 36 -27.32 3.07 13.60
C GLY A 36 -27.80 2.74 12.18
N ARG A 37 -27.63 3.64 11.20
CA ARG A 37 -27.89 3.35 9.78
C ARG A 37 -26.57 3.02 9.08
N ARG A 38 -26.55 1.91 8.33
CA ARG A 38 -25.43 1.55 7.46
C ARG A 38 -25.46 2.40 6.19
N HIS A 39 -24.30 2.92 5.81
CA HIS A 39 -24.05 3.63 4.56
C HIS A 39 -22.98 2.91 3.77
N GLU A 40 -23.17 2.83 2.46
CA GLU A 40 -22.17 2.36 1.50
C GLU A 40 -21.76 3.55 0.61
N ALA A 41 -20.46 3.69 0.37
CA ALA A 41 -19.91 4.72 -0.49
C ALA A 41 -20.19 4.39 -1.96
N THR A 42 -20.70 5.36 -2.70
CA THR A 42 -20.84 5.21 -4.16
C THR A 42 -19.47 5.29 -4.84
N PRO A 43 -19.30 4.72 -6.05
CA PRO A 43 -18.05 4.82 -6.80
C PRO A 43 -17.56 6.27 -6.98
N GLN A 44 -18.49 7.22 -7.11
CA GLN A 44 -18.18 8.65 -7.23
C GLN A 44 -17.58 9.23 -5.95
N VAL A 45 -18.08 8.82 -4.78
CA VAL A 45 -17.53 9.22 -3.47
C VAL A 45 -16.14 8.62 -3.27
N VAL A 46 -15.96 7.34 -3.58
CA VAL A 46 -14.66 6.66 -3.48
C VAL A 46 -13.63 7.36 -4.35
N ARG A 47 -13.97 7.64 -5.62
CA ARG A 47 -13.12 8.41 -6.53
C ARG A 47 -12.72 9.76 -5.93
N ALA A 48 -13.69 10.54 -5.45
CA ALA A 48 -13.41 11.88 -4.91
C ALA A 48 -12.46 11.84 -3.70
N ILE A 49 -12.63 10.84 -2.82
CA ILE A 49 -11.72 10.64 -1.68
C ILE A 49 -10.31 10.28 -2.19
N LEU A 50 -10.19 9.35 -3.13
CA LEU A 50 -8.90 8.96 -3.70
C LEU A 50 -8.18 10.16 -4.36
N GLU A 51 -8.89 10.96 -5.14
CA GLU A 51 -8.35 12.19 -5.75
C GLU A 51 -7.89 13.19 -4.68
N SER A 52 -8.62 13.32 -3.56
CA SER A 52 -8.21 14.17 -2.43
C SER A 52 -6.95 13.69 -1.72
N LEU A 53 -6.65 12.39 -1.80
CA LEU A 53 -5.41 11.77 -1.30
C LEU A 53 -4.27 11.85 -2.33
N GLY A 54 -4.48 12.52 -3.47
CA GLY A 54 -3.50 12.67 -4.54
C GLY A 54 -3.42 11.47 -5.49
N ILE A 55 -4.40 10.56 -5.46
CA ILE A 55 -4.46 9.41 -6.37
C ILE A 55 -5.31 9.77 -7.60
N ALA A 56 -4.72 9.73 -8.79
CA ALA A 56 -5.46 9.88 -10.03
C ALA A 56 -6.45 8.71 -10.21
N ALA A 57 -7.74 9.02 -10.22
CA ALA A 57 -8.82 8.04 -10.21
C ALA A 57 -9.90 8.31 -11.29
N GLY A 58 -9.52 8.99 -12.37
CA GLY A 58 -10.43 9.33 -13.47
C GLY A 58 -10.73 8.18 -14.41
N SER A 59 -9.90 7.14 -14.44
CA SER A 59 -10.10 5.94 -15.26
C SER A 59 -9.52 4.67 -14.62
N LEU A 60 -9.80 3.51 -15.23
CA LEU A 60 -9.22 2.22 -14.84
C LEU A 60 -7.69 2.23 -14.98
N GLU A 61 -7.20 2.82 -16.07
CA GLU A 61 -5.78 2.91 -16.39
C GLU A 61 -5.03 3.78 -15.37
N GLU A 62 -5.61 4.91 -14.97
CA GLU A 62 -5.02 5.78 -13.95
C GLU A 62 -4.91 5.07 -12.59
N LEU A 63 -5.97 4.37 -12.18
CA LEU A 63 -5.96 3.60 -10.94
C LEU A 63 -4.97 2.45 -10.99
N ASN A 64 -4.95 1.67 -12.08
CA ASN A 64 -3.99 0.58 -12.24
C ASN A 64 -2.55 1.08 -12.23
N ARG A 65 -2.26 2.22 -12.87
CA ARG A 65 -0.94 2.85 -12.81
C ARG A 65 -0.58 3.25 -11.38
N ALA A 66 -1.47 3.91 -10.65
CA ALA A 66 -1.21 4.32 -9.27
C ALA A 66 -0.98 3.10 -8.34
N LEU A 67 -1.74 2.02 -8.53
CA LEU A 67 -1.58 0.77 -7.81
C LEU A 67 -0.23 0.10 -8.13
N GLU A 68 0.17 0.08 -9.40
CA GLU A 68 1.45 -0.48 -9.85
C GLU A 68 2.64 0.32 -9.32
N GLU A 69 2.59 1.65 -9.40
CA GLU A 69 3.63 2.54 -8.86
C GLU A 69 3.86 2.30 -7.36
N ARG A 70 2.77 2.14 -6.60
CA ARG A 70 2.85 1.84 -5.17
C ARG A 70 3.36 0.43 -4.89
N TRP A 71 2.96 -0.55 -5.71
CA TRP A 71 3.48 -1.92 -5.64
C TRP A 71 4.99 -1.96 -5.85
N TRP A 72 5.48 -1.31 -6.91
CA TRP A 72 6.91 -1.18 -7.16
C TRP A 72 7.62 -0.37 -6.09
N GLY A 73 7.04 0.72 -5.59
CA GLY A 73 7.60 1.51 -4.50
C GLY A 73 7.83 0.68 -3.23
N TYR A 74 6.87 -0.18 -2.89
CA TYR A 74 7.01 -1.11 -1.76
C TYR A 74 8.14 -2.13 -1.99
N TRP A 75 8.11 -2.83 -3.12
CA TRP A 75 9.06 -3.91 -3.40
C TRP A 75 10.48 -3.45 -3.76
N SER A 76 10.64 -2.20 -4.22
CA SER A 76 11.94 -1.61 -4.54
C SER A 76 12.62 -0.96 -3.34
N SER A 77 11.90 -0.72 -2.24
CA SER A 77 12.49 -0.19 -1.01
C SER A 77 12.90 -1.32 -0.06
N ALA A 78 14.14 -1.26 0.41
CA ALA A 78 14.69 -2.27 1.34
C ALA A 78 14.08 -2.20 2.74
N VAL A 79 13.53 -1.06 3.15
CA VAL A 79 12.86 -0.85 4.45
C VAL A 79 11.62 0.00 4.26
N ASP A 80 10.72 -0.01 5.24
CA ASP A 80 9.63 0.96 5.26
C ASP A 80 10.15 2.38 5.49
N PRO A 81 9.49 3.42 4.94
CA PRO A 81 9.95 4.80 5.08
C PRO A 81 10.05 5.26 6.53
N VAL A 82 9.19 4.75 7.41
CA VAL A 82 9.14 5.05 8.83
C VAL A 82 8.78 3.78 9.59
N VAL A 83 9.54 3.47 10.65
CA VAL A 83 9.23 2.40 11.60
C VAL A 83 9.10 3.05 12.97
N VAL A 84 7.97 2.80 13.64
CA VAL A 84 7.71 3.29 15.01
C VAL A 84 7.94 2.13 15.96
N LEU A 85 8.80 2.36 16.96
CA LEU A 85 9.22 1.36 17.94
C LEU A 85 8.84 1.85 19.34
N ASP A 86 8.48 0.95 20.24
CA ASP A 86 8.28 1.28 21.66
C ASP A 86 9.63 1.52 22.36
N GLU A 87 9.61 2.06 23.58
CA GLU A 87 10.84 2.35 24.33
C GLU A 87 11.48 1.09 24.97
N GLY A 88 10.70 0.02 25.16
CA GLY A 88 11.03 -1.11 26.04
C GLY A 88 12.00 -2.13 25.45
N GLY A 89 12.00 -2.33 24.13
CA GLY A 89 12.90 -3.24 23.42
C GLY A 89 12.79 -4.72 23.83
N PRO A 90 13.48 -5.64 23.12
CA PRO A 90 14.31 -5.41 21.93
C PRO A 90 13.49 -5.07 20.69
N TRP A 91 14.10 -4.35 19.74
CA TRP A 91 13.46 -3.93 18.49
C TRP A 91 13.85 -4.81 17.32
N GLU A 92 12.90 -5.08 16.45
CA GLU A 92 13.11 -5.75 15.17
C GLU A 92 12.65 -4.83 14.04
N VAL A 93 13.39 -4.83 12.93
CA VAL A 93 13.07 -4.07 11.73
C VAL A 93 13.12 -5.01 10.55
N ASP A 94 11.99 -5.14 9.87
CA ASP A 94 11.88 -5.95 8.66
C ASP A 94 12.59 -5.28 7.48
N ILE A 95 13.29 -6.10 6.69
CA ILE A 95 13.93 -5.66 5.45
C ILE A 95 13.42 -6.48 4.26
N ARG A 96 13.33 -5.84 3.10
CA ARG A 96 13.03 -6.47 1.82
C ARG A 96 14.32 -6.62 1.02
N VAL A 97 14.59 -7.86 0.59
CA VAL A 97 15.76 -8.21 -0.23
C VAL A 97 15.33 -9.05 -1.44
N PRO A 98 16.04 -8.99 -2.57
CA PRO A 98 15.72 -9.82 -3.72
C PRO A 98 15.85 -11.32 -3.38
N ALA A 99 14.86 -12.12 -3.78
CA ALA A 99 14.78 -13.54 -3.43
C ALA A 99 15.93 -14.40 -4.01
N LEU A 100 16.62 -13.91 -5.05
CA LEU A 100 17.77 -14.57 -5.67
C LEU A 100 19.09 -14.43 -4.87
N VAL A 101 19.07 -13.68 -3.77
CA VAL A 101 20.26 -13.48 -2.94
C VAL A 101 20.43 -14.67 -1.98
N GLU A 102 21.11 -15.71 -2.43
CA GLU A 102 21.57 -16.80 -1.56
C GLU A 102 22.85 -16.37 -0.84
N ASN A 103 22.86 -16.40 0.51
CA ASN A 103 23.98 -15.99 1.38
C ASN A 103 24.42 -14.51 1.27
N GLY A 104 23.46 -13.59 1.18
CA GLY A 104 23.73 -12.14 1.21
C GLY A 104 24.16 -11.61 2.58
N ARG A 105 24.95 -10.52 2.58
CA ARG A 105 25.19 -9.69 3.77
C ARG A 105 24.53 -8.34 3.59
N VAL A 106 23.76 -7.92 4.58
CA VAL A 106 23.17 -6.57 4.65
C VAL A 106 23.98 -5.74 5.64
N ARG A 107 24.35 -4.51 5.25
CA ARG A 107 24.98 -3.54 6.13
C ARG A 107 23.97 -2.44 6.45
N VAL A 108 23.61 -2.31 7.71
CA VAL A 108 22.73 -1.24 8.21
C VAL A 108 23.57 -0.20 8.93
N ARG A 109 23.26 1.08 8.73
CA ARG A 109 23.83 2.19 9.49
C ARG A 109 22.69 3.04 10.00
N ILE A 110 22.59 3.19 11.31
CA ILE A 110 21.66 4.11 11.96
C ILE A 110 22.37 5.44 12.10
N LEU A 111 21.69 6.50 11.65
CA LEU A 111 22.17 7.88 11.73
C LEU A 111 21.16 8.66 12.59
N GLU A 112 21.65 9.40 13.57
CA GLU A 112 20.82 10.35 14.31
C GLU A 112 20.66 11.61 13.46
N ALA A 113 19.41 12.04 13.24
CA ALA A 113 19.15 13.32 12.60
C ALA A 113 19.45 14.44 13.60
N THR A 114 20.42 15.31 13.26
CA THR A 114 20.80 16.50 14.04
C THR A 114 19.98 17.72 13.62
#